data_AF-A0A7V9PZY2-F1
#
_entry.id   AF-A0A7V9PZY2-F1
#
_cell.length_a   1.000
_cell.length_b   1.000
_cell.length_c   1.000
_cell.angle_alpha   90.00
_cell.angle_beta   90.00
_cell.angle_gamma   90.00
#
_symmetry.space_group_name_H-M   'P 1'
#
loop_
_entity.id
_entity.type
_entity.pdbx_description
1 polymer ?
#
loop_
_entity_poly.entity_id
_entity_poly.type
_entity_poly.pdbx_seq_one_letter_code
_entity_poly.pdbx_strand_id
1 'polypeptide(L)'
;MPEDHFGEPVARRYDERYAYQAEAAVIDPIVAFLADLARGGAALELGIGTGRIALPLARRGVPVHGIDLSEAMVARLRAKPGA
;
A
#
# COMPACT_ATOMS: atom_id res chain seq x y z
N MET A 1 0.40 10.42 22.53
CA MET A 1 0.23 10.27 21.08
C MET A 1 1.34 9.37 20.59
N PRO A 2 1.07 8.33 19.78
CA PRO A 2 2.14 7.53 19.17
C PRO A 2 3.03 8.44 18.31
N GLU A 3 4.33 8.14 18.28
CA GLU A 3 5.28 8.88 17.45
C GLU A 3 5.20 8.41 15.99
N ASP A 4 5.10 9.35 15.05
CA ASP A 4 5.13 9.05 13.61
C ASP A 4 6.57 9.08 13.08
N HIS A 5 7.15 7.89 12.88
CA HIS A 5 8.49 7.74 12.30
C HIS A 5 8.52 7.80 10.76
N PHE A 6 7.35 7.88 10.11
CA PHE A 6 7.19 7.89 8.64
C PHE A 6 6.66 9.23 8.10
N GLY A 7 6.76 10.31 8.89
CA GLY A 7 6.36 11.65 8.48
C GLY A 7 7.03 12.16 7.18
N GLU A 8 6.66 13.38 6.77
CA GLU A 8 6.92 13.91 5.42
C GLU A 8 8.35 13.70 4.86
N PRO A 9 9.44 13.90 5.63
CA PRO A 9 10.80 13.66 5.11
C PRO A 9 11.04 12.21 4.63
N VAL A 10 10.41 11.24 5.30
CA VAL A 10 10.48 9.82 4.95
C VAL A 10 9.50 9.51 3.82
N ALA A 11 8.22 9.89 3.98
CA ALA A 11 7.16 9.64 2.99
C ALA A 11 7.52 10.16 1.59
N ARG A 12 8.16 11.33 1.50
CA ARG A 12 8.61 11.91 0.23
C ARG A 12 9.52 10.97 -0.57
N ARG A 13 10.40 10.22 0.09
CA ARG A 13 11.42 9.37 -0.56
C ARG A 13 11.10 7.88 -0.47
N TYR A 14 9.97 7.51 0.13
CA TYR A 14 9.68 6.13 0.49
C TYR A 14 9.64 5.23 -0.74
N ASP A 15 8.84 5.60 -1.74
CA ASP A 15 8.70 4.82 -2.97
C ASP A 15 10.01 4.69 -3.75
N GLU A 16 10.80 5.77 -3.83
CA GLU A 16 12.10 5.77 -4.48
C GLU A 16 13.11 4.86 -3.77
N ARG A 17 13.17 4.94 -2.43
CA ARG A 17 14.08 4.13 -1.61
C ARG A 17 13.75 2.64 -1.65
N TYR A 18 12.48 2.30 -1.79
CA TYR A 18 11.99 0.92 -1.78
C TYR A 18 11.48 0.48 -3.15
N ALA A 19 11.92 1.12 -4.24
CA ALA A 19 11.46 0.83 -5.60
C ALA A 19 11.66 -0.66 -5.98
N TYR A 20 12.75 -1.28 -5.52
CA TYR A 20 13.03 -2.70 -5.74
C TYR A 20 11.95 -3.63 -5.15
N GLN A 21 11.26 -3.19 -4.09
CA GLN A 21 10.16 -3.95 -3.48
C GLN A 21 8.82 -3.73 -4.19
N ALA A 22 8.77 -2.82 -5.16
CA ALA A 22 7.60 -2.52 -5.99
C ALA A 22 7.73 -3.12 -7.41
N GLU A 23 8.82 -3.84 -7.69
CA GLU A 23 9.01 -4.57 -8.94
C GLU A 23 7.91 -5.63 -9.12
N ALA A 24 7.43 -5.80 -10.35
CA ALA A 24 6.35 -6.74 -10.66
C ALA A 24 6.66 -8.17 -10.18
N ALA A 25 7.91 -8.63 -10.34
CA ALA A 25 8.37 -9.93 -9.87
C ALA A 25 8.22 -10.14 -8.35
N VAL A 26 8.21 -9.06 -7.56
CA VAL A 26 7.99 -9.08 -6.11
C VAL A 26 6.50 -8.92 -5.78
N ILE A 27 5.82 -7.98 -6.45
CA ILE A 27 4.43 -7.62 -6.15
C ILE A 27 3.43 -8.66 -6.63
N ASP A 28 3.59 -9.19 -7.85
CA ASP A 28 2.63 -10.09 -8.48
C ASP A 28 2.35 -11.35 -7.67
N PRO A 29 3.35 -12.09 -7.13
CA PRO A 29 3.05 -13.27 -6.31
C PRO A 29 2.33 -12.91 -4.99
N ILE A 30 2.64 -11.76 -4.39
CA ILE A 30 1.96 -11.28 -3.18
C ILE A 30 0.49 -10.99 -3.48
N VAL A 31 0.24 -10.25 -4.55
CA VAL A 31 -1.12 -9.85 -4.95
C VAL A 31 -1.94 -11.07 -5.35
N ALA A 32 -1.37 -12.02 -6.09
CA ALA A 32 -2.05 -13.26 -6.47
C ALA A 32 -2.48 -14.06 -5.23
N PHE A 33 -1.56 -14.25 -4.29
CA PHE A 33 -1.84 -14.94 -3.03
C PHE A 33 -2.95 -14.25 -2.22
N LEU A 34 -2.88 -12.93 -2.08
CA LEU A 34 -3.88 -12.17 -1.31
C LEU A 34 -5.26 -12.14 -1.99
N ALA A 35 -5.29 -12.07 -3.33
CA ALA A 35 -6.55 -12.12 -4.08
C ALA A 35 -7.26 -13.47 -3.92
N ASP A 36 -6.51 -14.57 -3.96
CA ASP A 36 -7.06 -15.91 -3.72
C ASP A 36 -7.57 -16.06 -2.28
N LEU A 37 -6.84 -15.52 -1.30
CA LEU A 37 -7.27 -15.52 0.11
C LEU A 37 -8.51 -14.66 0.36
N ALA A 38 -8.67 -13.55 -0.36
CA ALA A 38 -9.83 -12.69 -0.22
C ALA A 38 -11.14 -13.40 -0.59
N ARG A 39 -11.09 -14.43 -1.45
CA ARG A 39 -12.26 -15.25 -1.86
C ARG A 39 -13.46 -14.41 -2.31
N GLY A 40 -13.21 -13.32 -3.03
CA GLY A 40 -14.22 -12.36 -3.48
C GLY A 40 -14.69 -11.35 -2.41
N GLY A 41 -14.13 -11.40 -1.21
CA GLY A 41 -14.34 -10.43 -0.14
C GLY A 41 -13.40 -9.24 -0.22
N ALA A 42 -13.42 -8.41 0.83
CA ALA A 42 -12.57 -7.24 0.98
C ALA A 42 -11.34 -7.52 1.87
N ALA A 43 -10.29 -6.72 1.72
CA ALA A 43 -9.08 -6.76 2.53
C ALA A 43 -8.93 -5.50 3.40
N LEU A 44 -8.28 -5.66 4.55
CA LEU A 44 -7.80 -4.57 5.40
C LEU A 44 -6.27 -4.63 5.46
N GLU A 45 -5.59 -3.57 5.00
CA GLU A 45 -4.13 -3.43 5.12
C GLU A 45 -3.80 -2.55 6.33
N LEU A 46 -3.02 -3.11 7.27
CA LEU A 46 -2.50 -2.38 8.43
C LEU A 46 -1.10 -1.86 8.09
N GLY A 47 -0.90 -0.55 8.22
CA GLY A 47 0.30 0.11 7.71
C GLY A 47 0.27 0.22 6.18
N ILE A 48 -0.85 0.68 5.61
CA ILE A 48 -1.06 0.76 4.16
C ILE A 48 0.00 1.63 3.44
N GLY A 49 0.61 2.55 4.18
CA GLY A 49 1.70 3.38 3.70
C GLY A 49 1.33 4.14 2.42
N THR A 50 2.19 4.04 1.42
CA THR A 50 1.98 4.63 0.09
C THR A 50 1.18 3.71 -0.86
N GLY A 51 0.58 2.62 -0.36
CA GLY A 51 -0.27 1.67 -1.09
C GLY A 51 0.47 0.72 -2.04
N ARG A 52 1.70 0.33 -1.69
CA ARG A 52 2.53 -0.59 -2.50
C ARG A 52 1.81 -1.92 -2.81
N ILE A 53 1.02 -2.45 -1.88
CA ILE A 53 0.22 -3.67 -2.08
C ILE A 53 -1.25 -3.35 -2.34
N ALA A 54 -1.86 -2.44 -1.56
CA ALA A 54 -3.25 -2.05 -1.73
C ALA A 54 -3.64 -1.69 -3.16
N LEU A 55 -2.87 -0.85 -3.86
CA LEU A 55 -3.24 -0.39 -5.19
C LEU A 55 -3.21 -1.53 -6.23
N PRO A 56 -2.15 -2.35 -6.34
CA PRO A 56 -2.18 -3.56 -7.16
C PRO A 56 -3.31 -4.53 -6.80
N LEU A 57 -3.59 -4.74 -5.52
CA LEU A 57 -4.64 -5.65 -5.06
C LEU A 57 -6.03 -5.14 -5.43
N ALA A 58 -6.27 -3.84 -5.26
CA ALA A 58 -7.49 -3.18 -5.73
C ALA A 58 -7.68 -3.28 -7.24
N ARG A 59 -6.60 -3.16 -8.03
CA ARG A 59 -6.65 -3.38 -9.49
C ARG A 59 -7.00 -4.82 -9.88
N ARG A 60 -6.81 -5.81 -8.98
CA ARG A 60 -7.29 -7.19 -9.17
C ARG A 60 -8.74 -7.40 -8.74
N GLY A 61 -9.45 -6.34 -8.37
CA GLY A 61 -10.88 -6.38 -8.03
C GLY A 61 -11.17 -6.69 -6.57
N VAL A 62 -10.15 -6.71 -5.70
CA VAL A 62 -10.34 -6.88 -4.25
C VAL A 62 -10.53 -5.49 -3.63
N PRO A 63 -11.67 -5.17 -3.01
CA PRO A 63 -11.82 -3.91 -2.28
C PRO A 63 -10.84 -3.87 -1.10
N VAL A 64 -10.05 -2.79 -0.99
CA VAL A 64 -9.05 -2.64 0.07
C VAL A 64 -9.38 -1.42 0.93
N HIS A 65 -9.44 -1.64 2.24
CA HIS A 65 -9.39 -0.57 3.23
C HIS A 65 -7.99 -0.53 3.85
N GLY A 66 -7.53 0.66 4.22
CA GLY A 66 -6.20 0.85 4.78
C GLY A 66 -6.22 1.69 6.03
N ILE A 67 -5.37 1.32 6.99
CA ILE A 67 -5.08 2.13 8.17
C ILE A 67 -3.57 2.41 8.17
N ASP A 68 -3.19 3.65 8.41
CA ASP A 68 -1.82 4.04 8.67
C ASP A 68 -1.78 5.07 9.80
N LEU A 69 -0.67 5.10 10.54
CA LEU A 69 -0.41 6.14 11.52
C LEU A 69 0.03 7.45 10.85
N SER A 70 0.75 7.36 9.73
CA SER A 70 1.36 8.50 9.08
C SER A 70 0.43 9.13 8.05
N GLU A 71 -0.08 10.32 8.38
CA GLU A 71 -0.85 11.13 7.44
C GLU A 71 -0.06 11.45 6.16
N ALA A 72 1.26 11.65 6.28
CA ALA A 72 2.13 11.91 5.13
C ALA A 72 2.17 10.73 4.17
N MET A 73 2.29 9.49 4.69
CA MET A 73 2.26 8.29 3.85
C MET A 73 0.93 8.14 3.11
N VAL A 74 -0.19 8.36 3.82
CA VAL A 74 -1.55 8.30 3.23
C VAL A 74 -1.75 9.42 2.20
N ALA A 75 -1.20 10.61 2.41
CA ALA A 75 -1.25 11.68 1.41
C ALA A 75 -0.52 11.28 0.12
N ARG A 76 0.64 10.59 0.22
CA ARG A 76 1.35 10.04 -0.96
C ARG A 76 0.53 8.96 -1.65
N LEU A 77 -0.16 8.09 -0.91
CA LEU A 77 -1.10 7.10 -1.47
C LEU A 77 -2.21 7.79 -2.26
N ARG A 78 -2.94 8.73 -1.64
CA ARG A 78 -4.10 9.42 -2.25
C ARG A 78 -3.75 10.23 -3.50
N ALA A 79 -2.49 10.64 -3.64
CA ALA A 79 -2.02 11.33 -4.83
C ALA A 79 -1.77 10.41 -6.04
N LYS A 80 -1.75 9.08 -5.84
CA LYS A 80 -1.50 8.11 -6.91
C LYS A 80 -2.79 7.81 -7.70
N PRO A 81 -2.69 7.55 -9.02
CA PRO A 81 -3.84 7.10 -9.80
C PRO A 81 -4.44 5.80 -9.26
N GLY A 82 -5.77 5.77 -9.15
CA GLY A 82 -6.50 4.60 -8.66
C GLY A 82 -6.51 4.41 -7.15
N ALA A 83 -6.09 5.42 -6.39
CA ALA A 83 -6.35 5.53 -4.94
C ALA A 83 -7.78 6.04 -4.65
#